data_AF-A0A9J6FFN7-F1
#
_entry.id   AF-A0A9J6FFN7-F1
#
_cell.length_a   1.000
_cell.length_b   1.000
_cell.length_c   1.000
_cell.angle_alpha   90.00
_cell.angle_beta   90.00
_cell.angle_gamma   90.00
#
_symmetry.space_group_name_H-M   'P 1'
#
loop_
_entity.id
_entity.type
_entity.pdbx_description
1 polymer ?
#
loop_
_entity_poly.entity_id
_entity_poly.type
_entity_poly.pdbx_seq_one_letter_code
_entity_poly.pdbx_strand_id
1 'polypeptide(L)'
;MDKEHLRRALSTGCEAYKGGRRASRLYPPRLQRRARTMMSSSLFALLLAALLVSSAVAQHQCVSYGYCGKDEDTEKDLPCAVDGQPTPIEKSKVQGVCPALLDSDGKEVPACCDAKQLQVFKDEFKALTKLISYKSKCFLNFQNLVCQAFCSPRQSEFFTVNATTRVSEKDVAAEAVYVVDKDYAESLYKTCRDTHTYVFGIKLPKFMCGKHGSSCSTERFLNFIGSTPAEGGHSPVKIHYVLSKTPVKVGGKELTPFKSTLF
;
A
#
# COMPACT_ATOMS: atom_id res chain seq x y z
N MET A 1 -0.43 -8.43 -75.18
CA MET A 1 -1.08 -7.38 -74.38
C MET A 1 0.01 -6.74 -73.53
N ASP A 2 0.84 -5.84 -74.06
CA ASP A 2 0.59 -4.81 -75.10
C ASP A 2 -0.54 -3.87 -74.59
N LYS A 3 -0.35 -2.55 -74.43
CA LYS A 3 0.35 -1.56 -75.29
C LYS A 3 1.08 -0.45 -74.46
N GLU A 4 2.29 0.02 -74.83
CA GLU A 4 2.61 1.29 -75.54
C GLU A 4 2.46 2.60 -74.70
N HIS A 5 3.21 3.72 -74.86
CA HIS A 5 4.23 4.14 -75.85
C HIS A 5 5.07 5.39 -75.40
N LEU A 6 6.35 5.50 -75.82
CA LEU A 6 7.07 6.72 -76.33
C LEU A 6 7.23 8.04 -75.49
N ARG A 7 8.18 9.00 -75.74
CA ARG A 7 9.38 9.07 -76.62
C ARG A 7 10.45 10.13 -76.16
N ARG A 8 11.75 9.74 -76.29
CA ARG A 8 13.03 10.48 -76.53
C ARG A 8 13.16 12.03 -76.49
N ALA A 9 14.25 12.51 -75.86
CA ALA A 9 15.36 13.34 -76.39
C ALA A 9 16.52 13.37 -75.34
N LEU A 10 17.86 13.40 -75.56
CA LEU A 10 18.83 13.31 -76.68
C LEU A 10 19.37 14.58 -77.40
N SER A 11 20.71 14.74 -77.36
CA SER A 11 21.65 15.50 -78.25
C SER A 11 21.55 17.05 -78.27
N THR A 12 22.58 17.88 -78.60
CA THR A 12 23.93 17.69 -79.20
C THR A 12 24.88 18.89 -78.88
N GLY A 13 26.21 18.77 -79.11
CA GLY A 13 27.20 19.88 -79.18
C GLY A 13 28.08 20.05 -77.90
N CYS A 14 29.42 20.23 -77.88
CA CYS A 14 30.45 20.74 -78.83
C CYS A 14 30.42 22.29 -79.03
N GLU A 15 31.52 23.06 -79.05
CA GLU A 15 32.96 22.76 -79.31
C GLU A 15 33.98 23.43 -78.31
N ALA A 16 35.29 23.38 -78.65
CA ALA A 16 36.47 23.84 -77.89
C ALA A 16 36.65 25.40 -77.84
N TYR A 17 37.68 26.02 -77.22
CA TYR A 17 39.08 26.04 -77.68
C TYR A 17 40.05 26.86 -76.77
N LYS A 18 41.38 26.61 -76.88
CA LYS A 18 42.57 27.41 -76.46
C LYS A 18 42.67 28.10 -75.06
N GLY A 19 43.43 27.45 -74.17
CA GLY A 19 44.81 27.85 -73.80
C GLY A 19 45.12 29.17 -73.06
N GLY A 20 45.70 29.07 -71.84
CA GLY A 20 46.33 30.16 -71.08
C GLY A 20 47.46 29.68 -70.16
N ARG A 21 48.38 30.55 -69.73
CA ARG A 21 49.60 30.21 -68.94
C ARG A 21 49.67 30.89 -67.57
N ARG A 22 50.37 30.22 -66.63
CA ARG A 22 51.00 30.68 -65.36
C ARG A 22 50.16 30.79 -64.07
N ALA A 23 50.71 30.10 -63.06
CA ALA A 23 51.02 30.57 -61.70
C ALA A 23 49.91 30.79 -60.64
N SER A 24 49.80 29.78 -59.77
CA SER A 24 49.97 29.91 -58.32
C SER A 24 49.07 30.86 -57.51
N ARG A 25 48.13 30.25 -56.75
CA ARG A 25 47.87 30.67 -55.36
C ARG A 25 47.38 29.49 -54.51
N LEU A 26 47.75 29.47 -53.23
CA LEU A 26 47.51 28.37 -52.29
C LEU A 26 46.04 28.35 -51.83
N TYR A 27 45.46 27.15 -51.66
CA TYR A 27 44.51 26.83 -50.57
C TYR A 27 44.51 25.31 -50.31
N PRO A 28 44.56 24.83 -49.05
CA PRO A 28 44.54 23.39 -48.75
C PRO A 28 43.11 22.80 -48.77
N PRO A 29 42.96 21.49 -49.07
CA PRO A 29 41.67 20.82 -49.03
C PRO A 29 41.14 20.66 -47.59
N ARG A 30 39.83 20.85 -47.40
CA ARG A 30 39.17 20.71 -46.09
C ARG A 30 39.02 19.23 -45.70
N LEU A 31 39.86 18.76 -44.79
CA LEU A 31 39.66 17.47 -44.10
C LEU A 31 38.41 17.52 -43.20
N GLN A 32 37.30 16.96 -43.67
CA GLN A 32 36.11 16.73 -42.84
C GLN A 32 36.38 15.62 -41.81
N ARG A 33 36.98 15.99 -40.67
CA ARG A 33 36.97 15.13 -39.48
C ARG A 33 35.53 15.02 -38.98
N ARG A 34 34.87 13.88 -39.25
CA ARG A 34 33.68 13.46 -38.48
C ARG A 34 34.10 13.30 -37.03
N ALA A 35 33.78 14.29 -36.20
CA ALA A 35 33.97 14.21 -34.76
C ALA A 35 32.98 13.18 -34.19
N ARG A 36 33.40 11.91 -34.13
CA ARG A 36 32.78 10.92 -33.26
C ARG A 36 33.08 11.35 -31.82
N THR A 37 32.14 12.05 -31.21
CA THR A 37 32.11 12.28 -29.77
C THR A 37 31.98 10.93 -29.06
N MET A 38 33.12 10.36 -28.67
CA MET A 38 33.14 9.22 -27.77
C MET A 38 32.69 9.70 -26.39
N MET A 39 31.38 9.73 -26.17
CA MET A 39 30.82 9.67 -24.81
C MET A 39 31.43 8.45 -24.15
N SER A 40 32.31 8.68 -23.17
CA SER A 40 33.02 7.61 -22.48
C SER A 40 32.00 6.61 -21.92
N SER A 41 32.16 5.32 -22.23
CA SER A 41 31.27 4.28 -21.72
C SER A 41 31.19 4.29 -20.20
N SER A 42 32.25 4.73 -19.51
CA SER A 42 32.27 4.94 -18.06
C SER A 42 31.29 6.02 -17.59
N LEU A 43 31.11 7.12 -18.35
CA LEU A 43 30.11 8.16 -18.02
C LEU A 43 28.68 7.64 -18.21
N PHE A 44 28.44 6.85 -19.25
CA PHE A 44 27.14 6.24 -19.48
C PHE A 44 26.82 5.16 -18.42
N ALA A 45 27.80 4.35 -18.04
CA ALA A 45 27.69 3.40 -16.94
C ALA A 45 27.48 4.07 -15.57
N LEU A 46 28.15 5.20 -15.29
CA LEU A 46 27.94 6.00 -14.08
C LEU A 46 26.54 6.64 -14.06
N LEU A 47 26.02 7.10 -15.20
CA LEU A 47 24.64 7.60 -15.31
C LEU A 47 23.61 6.48 -15.08
N LEU A 48 23.82 5.29 -15.66
CA LEU A 48 22.97 4.11 -15.38
C LEU A 48 23.05 3.68 -13.90
N ALA A 49 24.23 3.67 -13.30
CA ALA A 49 24.40 3.37 -11.88
C ALA A 49 23.68 4.40 -10.99
N ALA A 50 23.81 5.70 -11.29
CA ALA A 50 23.10 6.76 -10.56
C ALA A 50 21.57 6.63 -10.70
N LEU A 51 21.07 6.30 -11.89
CA LEU A 51 19.64 6.04 -12.12
C LEU A 51 19.14 4.81 -11.35
N LEU A 52 19.92 3.72 -11.32
CA LEU A 52 19.59 2.50 -10.57
C LEU A 52 19.65 2.69 -9.03
N VAL A 53 20.51 3.59 -8.54
CA VAL A 53 20.55 3.98 -7.11
C VAL A 53 19.37 4.90 -6.73
N SER A 54 18.79 5.62 -7.68
CA SER A 54 17.79 6.66 -7.42
C SER A 54 16.35 6.16 -7.16
N SER A 55 16.10 4.85 -7.11
CA SER A 55 14.77 4.28 -6.84
C SER A 55 14.61 3.60 -5.48
N ALA A 56 15.52 3.83 -4.54
CA ALA A 56 15.29 3.57 -3.11
C ALA A 56 14.54 4.74 -2.45
N VAL A 57 13.47 5.23 -3.08
CA VAL A 57 12.50 6.12 -2.41
C VAL A 57 11.85 5.28 -1.33
N ALA A 58 12.10 5.63 -0.06
CA ALA A 58 11.47 4.97 1.07
C ALA A 58 9.96 5.21 0.99
N GLN A 59 9.22 4.21 0.51
CA GLN A 59 7.77 4.28 0.37
C GLN A 59 7.17 4.40 1.77
N HIS A 60 6.35 5.42 2.03
CA HIS A 60 5.71 5.56 3.32
C HIS A 60 4.67 4.45 3.49
N GLN A 61 5.01 3.49 4.35
CA GLN A 61 4.26 2.27 4.60
C GLN A 61 3.30 2.39 5.78
N CYS A 62 3.44 3.44 6.60
CA CYS A 62 2.52 3.76 7.69
C CYS A 62 1.66 4.98 7.35
N VAL A 63 0.34 4.82 7.42
CA VAL A 63 -0.66 5.91 7.39
C VAL A 63 -1.15 6.30 8.78
N SER A 64 -0.87 5.46 9.79
CA SER A 64 -1.21 5.71 11.19
C SER A 64 -0.15 5.12 12.11
N TYR A 65 0.21 5.85 13.17
CA TYR A 65 1.23 5.46 14.15
C TYR A 65 1.00 6.18 15.49
N GLY A 66 1.14 5.45 16.60
CA GLY A 66 0.98 5.99 17.96
C GLY A 66 -0.42 6.56 18.24
N TYR A 67 -0.51 7.35 19.31
CA TYR A 67 -1.72 8.05 19.75
C TYR A 67 -1.45 9.53 20.00
N CYS A 68 -2.39 10.40 19.62
CA CYS A 68 -2.27 11.85 19.84
C CYS A 68 -3.58 12.61 20.05
N GLY A 69 -4.74 11.95 19.96
CA GLY A 69 -6.01 12.50 20.40
C GLY A 69 -6.62 11.65 21.52
N LYS A 70 -7.76 12.12 22.02
CA LYS A 70 -8.70 11.31 22.82
C LYS A 70 -10.11 11.49 22.29
N ASP A 71 -10.91 10.45 22.43
CA ASP A 71 -12.35 10.45 22.20
C ASP A 71 -13.04 11.18 23.36
N GLU A 72 -13.84 12.21 23.06
CA GLU A 72 -14.41 13.12 24.07
C GLU A 72 -15.44 12.44 24.98
N ASP A 73 -16.16 11.42 24.48
CA ASP A 73 -17.17 10.68 25.23
C ASP A 73 -16.58 9.52 26.06
N THR A 74 -15.52 8.85 25.55
CA THR A 74 -15.00 7.60 26.15
C THR A 74 -13.58 7.67 26.70
N GLU A 75 -12.90 8.82 26.59
CA GLU A 75 -11.49 9.02 27.00
C GLU A 75 -10.49 8.04 26.34
N LYS A 76 -10.92 7.25 25.34
CA LYS A 76 -10.06 6.32 24.61
C LYS A 76 -9.04 7.08 23.78
N ASP A 77 -7.82 6.55 23.70
CA ASP A 77 -6.75 7.15 22.91
C ASP A 77 -7.04 7.01 21.41
N LEU A 78 -7.01 8.14 20.68
CA LEU A 78 -7.22 8.19 19.23
C LEU A 78 -5.88 8.19 18.47
N PRO A 79 -5.74 7.34 17.44
CA PRO A 79 -4.50 7.16 16.73
C PRO A 79 -4.17 8.35 15.81
N CYS A 80 -2.89 8.64 15.61
CA CYS A 80 -2.49 9.68 14.68
C CYS A 80 -2.65 9.24 13.23
N ALA A 81 -2.94 10.17 12.34
CA ALA A 81 -2.59 10.05 10.92
C ALA A 81 -1.13 10.48 10.73
N VAL A 82 -0.39 9.74 9.91
CA VAL A 82 1.02 10.04 9.57
C VAL A 82 1.29 9.69 8.10
N ASP A 83 2.38 10.21 7.54
CA ASP A 83 3.00 9.65 6.33
C ASP A 83 4.39 9.16 6.77
N GLY A 84 4.50 7.87 7.09
CA GLY A 84 5.55 7.35 7.96
C GLY A 84 6.24 6.07 7.47
N GLN A 85 7.45 5.85 8.02
CA GLN A 85 8.20 4.60 7.88
C GLN A 85 7.93 3.67 9.07
N PRO A 86 7.92 2.32 8.88
CA PRO A 86 7.78 1.38 9.99
C PRO A 86 8.96 1.49 10.96
N THR A 87 8.70 1.44 12.26
CA THR A 87 9.74 1.47 13.29
C THR A 87 10.10 0.05 13.74
N PRO A 88 11.36 -0.24 14.11
CA PRO A 88 11.71 -1.49 14.76
C PRO A 88 11.03 -1.60 16.13
N ILE A 89 10.43 -2.75 16.40
CA ILE A 89 9.86 -3.09 17.72
C ILE A 89 10.23 -4.52 18.11
N GLU A 90 10.53 -4.73 19.40
CA GLU A 90 10.94 -6.04 19.90
C GLU A 90 9.93 -7.16 19.57
N LYS A 91 10.44 -8.23 18.96
CA LYS A 91 9.69 -9.42 18.55
C LYS A 91 8.92 -10.05 19.71
N SER A 92 9.47 -9.97 20.93
CA SER A 92 8.85 -10.40 22.19
C SER A 92 7.53 -9.66 22.50
N LYS A 93 7.46 -8.37 22.19
CA LYS A 93 6.27 -7.52 22.42
C LYS A 93 5.18 -7.82 21.38
N VAL A 94 5.58 -8.03 20.13
CA VAL A 94 4.68 -8.36 19.01
C VAL A 94 4.12 -9.79 19.13
N GLN A 95 4.95 -10.78 19.48
CA GLN A 95 4.59 -12.21 19.47
C GLN A 95 3.35 -12.57 20.31
N GLY A 96 3.16 -11.90 21.45
CA GLY A 96 2.02 -12.13 22.34
C GLY A 96 0.70 -11.45 21.91
N VAL A 97 0.72 -10.60 20.88
CA VAL A 97 -0.40 -9.71 20.51
C VAL A 97 -0.76 -9.81 19.02
N CYS A 98 0.25 -9.82 18.16
CA CYS A 98 0.13 -9.83 16.70
C CYS A 98 1.10 -10.84 16.06
N PRO A 99 1.00 -12.16 16.39
CA PRO A 99 1.95 -13.18 15.92
C PRO A 99 2.03 -13.33 14.39
N ALA A 100 1.00 -12.89 13.66
CA ALA A 100 0.96 -12.88 12.19
C ALA A 100 1.84 -11.80 11.53
N LEU A 101 2.48 -10.93 12.31
CA LEU A 101 3.46 -9.93 11.84
C LEU A 101 4.92 -10.39 12.00
N LEU A 102 5.15 -11.65 12.35
CA LEU A 102 6.48 -12.21 12.55
C LEU A 102 7.02 -12.82 11.26
N ASP A 103 7.42 -11.97 10.33
CA ASP A 103 7.94 -12.33 9.00
C ASP A 103 9.46 -12.57 8.92
N SER A 104 10.21 -12.18 9.94
CA SER A 104 11.66 -11.97 9.86
C SER A 104 12.45 -12.62 10.99
N ASP A 105 13.66 -13.11 10.67
CA ASP A 105 14.62 -13.63 11.63
C ASP A 105 15.41 -12.50 12.31
N GLY A 106 15.10 -12.24 13.58
CA GLY A 106 15.67 -11.14 14.35
C GLY A 106 15.08 -11.03 15.75
N LYS A 107 15.62 -10.09 16.54
CA LYS A 107 15.08 -9.71 17.86
C LYS A 107 13.98 -8.65 17.77
N GLU A 108 13.88 -7.98 16.63
CA GLU A 108 12.94 -6.90 16.33
C GLU A 108 12.27 -7.18 14.99
N VAL A 109 11.10 -6.60 14.78
CA VAL A 109 10.38 -6.61 13.49
C VAL A 109 9.97 -5.17 13.14
N PRO A 110 9.88 -4.79 11.87
CA PRO A 110 9.32 -3.49 11.48
C PRO A 110 7.81 -3.46 11.72
N ALA A 111 7.29 -2.38 12.29
CA ALA A 111 5.86 -2.21 12.54
C ALA A 111 5.40 -0.75 12.36
N CYS A 112 4.13 -0.58 11.99
CA CYS A 112 3.47 0.73 11.99
C CYS A 112 2.79 1.05 13.33
N CYS A 113 3.25 0.46 14.44
CA CYS A 113 2.71 0.74 15.76
C CYS A 113 3.74 0.73 16.87
N ASP A 114 3.45 1.49 17.94
CA ASP A 114 4.28 1.54 19.15
C ASP A 114 3.87 0.49 20.21
N ALA A 115 4.65 0.41 21.28
CA ALA A 115 4.38 -0.50 22.39
C ALA A 115 3.10 -0.16 23.20
N LYS A 116 2.61 1.09 23.13
CA LYS A 116 1.35 1.50 23.78
C LYS A 116 0.16 0.97 22.99
N GLN A 117 0.17 1.11 21.65
CA GLN A 117 -0.84 0.52 20.75
C GLN A 117 -0.93 -1.00 20.93
N LEU A 118 0.21 -1.71 20.95
CA LEU A 118 0.21 -3.16 21.22
C LEU A 118 -0.41 -3.52 22.59
N GLN A 119 -0.19 -2.73 23.63
CA GLN A 119 -0.80 -2.99 24.94
C GLN A 119 -2.32 -2.71 24.94
N VAL A 120 -2.79 -1.68 24.24
CA VAL A 120 -4.24 -1.45 24.03
C VAL A 120 -4.88 -2.60 23.27
N PHE A 121 -4.28 -3.05 22.15
CA PHE A 121 -4.80 -4.19 21.38
C PHE A 121 -4.83 -5.47 22.20
N LYS A 122 -3.80 -5.72 23.03
CA LYS A 122 -3.75 -6.86 23.96
C LYS A 122 -4.89 -6.85 24.97
N ASP A 123 -5.30 -5.70 25.49
CA ASP A 123 -6.39 -5.61 26.47
C ASP A 123 -7.79 -5.68 25.81
N GLU A 124 -7.98 -5.10 24.62
CA GLU A 124 -9.22 -5.29 23.82
C GLU A 124 -9.36 -6.76 23.35
N PHE A 125 -8.27 -7.39 22.87
CA PHE A 125 -8.26 -8.82 22.57
C PHE A 125 -8.56 -9.66 23.81
N LYS A 126 -8.00 -9.30 24.98
CA LYS A 126 -8.29 -9.96 26.26
C LYS A 126 -9.76 -9.77 26.69
N ALA A 127 -10.43 -8.70 26.29
CA ALA A 127 -11.87 -8.56 26.50
C ALA A 127 -12.65 -9.59 25.64
N LEU A 128 -12.28 -9.75 24.36
CA LEU A 128 -12.90 -10.74 23.47
C LEU A 128 -12.63 -12.19 23.92
N THR A 129 -11.46 -12.52 24.48
CA THR A 129 -11.17 -13.87 24.98
C THR A 129 -11.96 -14.28 26.21
N LYS A 130 -12.69 -13.36 26.87
CA LYS A 130 -13.71 -13.69 27.89
C LYS A 130 -14.93 -14.37 27.27
N LEU A 131 -15.21 -14.11 25.99
CA LEU A 131 -16.36 -14.67 25.27
C LEU A 131 -16.01 -15.91 24.46
N ILE A 132 -14.83 -15.96 23.83
CA ILE A 132 -14.44 -17.02 22.88
C ILE A 132 -12.98 -17.48 23.07
N SER A 133 -12.62 -18.64 22.51
CA SER A 133 -11.25 -19.15 22.64
C SER A 133 -10.23 -18.26 21.94
N TYR A 134 -9.12 -17.96 22.61
CA TYR A 134 -7.93 -17.37 21.97
C TYR A 134 -7.29 -18.29 20.92
N LYS A 135 -7.62 -19.59 20.94
CA LYS A 135 -7.22 -20.57 19.91
C LYS A 135 -8.29 -20.76 18.82
N SER A 136 -9.39 -20.02 18.85
CA SER A 136 -10.45 -20.16 17.85
C SER A 136 -10.03 -19.52 16.53
N LYS A 137 -10.42 -20.16 15.42
CA LYS A 137 -10.23 -19.64 14.05
C LYS A 137 -10.81 -18.23 13.89
N CYS A 138 -11.95 -17.97 14.54
CA CYS A 138 -12.55 -16.63 14.63
C CYS A 138 -11.60 -15.61 15.30
N PHE A 139 -11.12 -15.90 16.51
CA PHE A 139 -10.24 -14.99 17.24
C PHE A 139 -8.94 -14.73 16.48
N LEU A 140 -8.29 -15.77 15.94
CA LEU A 140 -7.02 -15.64 15.24
C LEU A 140 -7.15 -14.80 13.94
N ASN A 141 -8.25 -14.98 13.20
CA ASN A 141 -8.51 -14.18 12.00
C ASN A 141 -8.93 -12.73 12.34
N PHE A 142 -9.69 -12.53 13.42
CA PHE A 142 -10.02 -11.19 13.92
C PHE A 142 -8.77 -10.44 14.41
N GLN A 143 -7.95 -11.10 15.22
CA GLN A 143 -6.65 -10.59 15.69
C GLN A 143 -5.77 -10.19 14.51
N ASN A 144 -5.61 -11.06 13.51
CA ASN A 144 -4.84 -10.75 12.30
C ASN A 144 -5.42 -9.54 11.53
N LEU A 145 -6.75 -9.46 11.35
CA LEU A 145 -7.38 -8.32 10.66
C LEU A 145 -7.01 -6.98 11.32
N VAL A 146 -7.15 -6.89 12.65
CA VAL A 146 -6.86 -5.68 13.44
C VAL A 146 -5.36 -5.38 13.50
N CYS A 147 -4.53 -6.39 13.76
CA CYS A 147 -3.08 -6.24 13.78
C CYS A 147 -2.52 -5.76 12.43
N GLN A 148 -3.09 -6.21 11.31
CA GLN A 148 -2.64 -5.77 9.99
C GLN A 148 -3.08 -4.33 9.71
N ALA A 149 -4.29 -3.93 10.12
CA ALA A 149 -4.79 -2.56 9.99
C ALA A 149 -3.90 -1.52 10.69
N PHE A 150 -3.36 -1.85 11.87
CA PHE A 150 -2.70 -0.86 12.74
C PHE A 150 -1.20 -1.07 12.97
N CYS A 151 -0.65 -2.28 12.78
CA CYS A 151 0.75 -2.58 13.07
C CYS A 151 1.55 -3.09 11.85
N SER A 152 0.92 -3.43 10.73
CA SER A 152 1.64 -4.03 9.59
C SER A 152 2.71 -3.09 9.01
N PRO A 153 3.93 -3.55 8.74
CA PRO A 153 4.93 -2.77 8.01
C PRO A 153 4.57 -2.53 6.54
N ARG A 154 3.38 -2.96 6.09
CA ARG A 154 2.82 -2.73 4.75
C ARG A 154 1.43 -2.09 4.80
N GLN A 155 1.05 -1.50 5.95
CA GLN A 155 -0.27 -0.91 6.22
C GLN A 155 -0.79 -0.04 5.06
N SER A 156 0.04 0.85 4.51
CA SER A 156 -0.38 1.80 3.47
C SER A 156 -0.75 1.16 2.13
N GLU A 157 -0.46 -0.12 1.89
CA GLU A 157 -0.89 -0.85 0.69
C GLU A 157 -2.39 -1.16 0.67
N PHE A 158 -3.02 -1.30 1.85
CA PHE A 158 -4.39 -1.80 1.99
C PHE A 158 -5.26 -0.97 2.95
N PHE A 159 -4.65 -0.11 3.77
CA PHE A 159 -5.30 0.77 4.72
C PHE A 159 -4.92 2.23 4.43
N THR A 160 -5.87 3.15 4.53
CA THR A 160 -5.62 4.59 4.45
C THR A 160 -6.49 5.34 5.44
N VAL A 161 -5.96 6.41 6.04
CA VAL A 161 -6.80 7.44 6.66
C VAL A 161 -7.51 8.21 5.54
N ASN A 162 -8.78 8.55 5.75
CA ASN A 162 -9.66 9.25 4.80
C ASN A 162 -10.17 10.59 5.34
N ALA A 163 -10.28 10.74 6.67
CA ALA A 163 -10.58 12.00 7.33
C ALA A 163 -9.80 12.14 8.65
N THR A 164 -9.41 13.36 8.99
CA THR A 164 -8.69 13.71 10.22
C THR A 164 -9.33 14.87 10.96
N THR A 165 -9.12 14.90 12.28
CA THR A 165 -9.43 16.04 13.15
C THR A 165 -8.11 16.57 13.72
N ARG A 166 -7.90 17.88 13.73
CA ARG A 166 -6.62 18.47 14.17
C ARG A 166 -6.65 18.85 15.64
N VAL A 167 -5.81 18.20 16.45
CA VAL A 167 -5.73 18.35 17.91
C VAL A 167 -4.29 18.67 18.28
N SER A 168 -4.04 19.80 18.95
CA SER A 168 -2.71 20.21 19.42
C SER A 168 -1.61 20.05 18.36
N GLU A 169 -1.85 20.62 17.18
CA GLU A 169 -1.00 20.59 15.97
C GLU A 169 -0.73 19.19 15.36
N LYS A 170 -1.41 18.15 15.84
CA LYS A 170 -1.35 16.80 15.28
C LYS A 170 -2.66 16.43 14.58
N ASP A 171 -2.55 15.64 13.52
CA ASP A 171 -3.71 15.11 12.81
C ASP A 171 -4.12 13.77 13.42
N VAL A 172 -5.28 13.75 14.07
CA VAL A 172 -5.89 12.56 14.65
C VAL A 172 -6.74 11.90 13.58
N ALA A 173 -6.60 10.60 13.36
CA ALA A 173 -7.43 9.89 12.39
C ALA A 173 -8.88 9.80 12.91
N ALA A 174 -9.85 10.21 12.10
CA ALA A 174 -11.27 10.14 12.40
C ALA A 174 -11.96 9.03 11.59
N GLU A 175 -11.70 8.99 10.28
CA GLU A 175 -12.15 7.93 9.38
C GLU A 175 -10.99 7.30 8.61
N ALA A 176 -11.09 6.00 8.35
CA ALA A 176 -10.16 5.22 7.56
C ALA A 176 -10.90 4.26 6.62
N VAL A 177 -10.23 3.84 5.55
CA VAL A 177 -10.71 2.82 4.60
C VAL A 177 -9.76 1.63 4.61
N TYR A 178 -10.32 0.43 4.73
CA TYR A 178 -9.56 -0.83 4.71
C TYR A 178 -10.06 -1.70 3.55
N VAL A 179 -9.22 -1.87 2.53
CA VAL A 179 -9.50 -2.79 1.43
C VAL A 179 -9.08 -4.19 1.84
N VAL A 180 -10.04 -5.10 1.93
CA VAL A 180 -9.86 -6.47 2.43
C VAL A 180 -10.28 -7.45 1.34
N ASP A 181 -9.53 -8.54 1.21
CA ASP A 181 -9.88 -9.58 0.25
C ASP A 181 -11.23 -10.22 0.59
N LYS A 182 -12.09 -10.34 -0.43
CA LYS A 182 -13.44 -10.86 -0.25
C LYS A 182 -13.48 -12.31 0.29
N ASP A 183 -12.58 -13.19 -0.15
CA ASP A 183 -12.56 -14.59 0.29
C ASP A 183 -12.01 -14.71 1.72
N TYR A 184 -11.01 -13.89 2.08
CA TYR A 184 -10.54 -13.77 3.45
C TYR A 184 -11.62 -13.21 4.40
N ALA A 185 -12.34 -12.17 3.98
CA ALA A 185 -13.44 -11.58 4.74
C ALA A 185 -14.60 -12.57 4.98
N GLU A 186 -15.03 -13.28 3.93
CA GLU A 186 -16.05 -14.33 4.05
C GLU A 186 -15.56 -15.49 4.94
N SER A 187 -14.28 -15.87 4.85
CA SER A 187 -13.67 -16.89 5.73
C SER A 187 -13.68 -16.46 7.20
N LEU A 188 -13.24 -15.25 7.52
CA LEU A 188 -13.30 -14.65 8.86
C LEU A 188 -14.74 -14.65 9.39
N TYR A 189 -15.70 -14.12 8.62
CA TYR A 189 -17.08 -14.09 9.07
C TYR A 189 -17.63 -15.50 9.28
N LYS A 190 -17.34 -16.45 8.38
CA LYS A 190 -17.76 -17.86 8.50
C LYS A 190 -17.23 -18.53 9.78
N THR A 191 -15.96 -18.31 10.16
CA THR A 191 -15.41 -18.88 11.40
C THR A 191 -16.01 -18.25 12.65
N CYS A 192 -16.34 -16.95 12.62
CA CYS A 192 -17.01 -16.26 13.72
C CYS A 192 -18.52 -16.56 13.83
N ARG A 193 -19.21 -16.76 12.70
CA ARG A 193 -20.67 -16.95 12.62
C ARG A 193 -21.15 -18.12 13.48
N ASP A 194 -20.43 -19.23 13.43
CA ASP A 194 -20.80 -20.48 14.10
C ASP A 194 -20.00 -20.73 15.40
N THR A 195 -19.13 -19.79 15.77
CA THR A 195 -18.53 -19.73 17.11
C THR A 195 -19.59 -19.31 18.14
N HIS A 196 -19.70 -20.07 19.24
CA HIS A 196 -20.59 -19.79 20.37
C HIS A 196 -19.80 -19.20 21.54
N THR A 197 -20.43 -18.33 22.33
CA THR A 197 -19.78 -17.73 23.50
C THR A 197 -19.82 -18.65 24.71
N TYR A 198 -18.73 -18.69 25.48
CA TYR A 198 -18.64 -19.51 26.71
C TYR A 198 -19.64 -19.10 27.79
N VAL A 199 -19.87 -17.78 27.93
CA VAL A 199 -20.65 -17.19 29.03
C VAL A 199 -22.16 -17.39 28.84
N PHE A 200 -22.63 -17.42 27.59
CA PHE A 200 -24.07 -17.39 27.28
C PHE A 200 -24.55 -18.53 26.38
N GLY A 201 -23.65 -19.34 25.80
CA GLY A 201 -24.00 -20.45 24.90
C GLY A 201 -24.61 -20.02 23.56
N ILE A 202 -24.56 -18.74 23.19
CA ILE A 202 -25.16 -18.20 21.96
C ILE A 202 -24.11 -17.80 20.92
N LYS A 203 -24.49 -17.79 19.64
CA LYS A 203 -23.60 -17.43 18.52
C LYS A 203 -23.04 -16.00 18.64
N LEU A 204 -21.73 -15.87 18.43
CA LEU A 204 -20.96 -14.62 18.59
C LEU A 204 -21.52 -13.39 17.83
N PRO A 205 -22.07 -13.49 16.59
CA PRO A 205 -22.63 -12.34 15.89
C PRO A 205 -23.81 -11.65 16.61
N LYS A 206 -24.43 -12.27 17.62
CA LYS A 206 -25.40 -11.58 18.48
C LYS A 206 -24.78 -10.45 19.30
N PHE A 207 -23.47 -10.49 19.54
CA PHE A 207 -22.70 -9.42 20.18
C PHE A 207 -21.93 -8.61 19.13
N MET A 208 -21.29 -9.27 18.15
CA MET A 208 -20.40 -8.64 17.18
C MET A 208 -21.07 -8.23 15.85
N CYS A 209 -22.32 -7.78 15.89
CA CYS A 209 -23.04 -7.32 14.69
C CYS A 209 -24.12 -6.26 14.99
N GLY A 210 -24.03 -5.61 16.16
CA GLY A 210 -24.96 -4.59 16.64
C GLY A 210 -26.43 -4.99 16.50
N LYS A 211 -27.26 -4.03 16.03
CA LYS A 211 -28.70 -4.23 15.75
C LYS A 211 -29.03 -5.32 14.72
N HIS A 212 -28.03 -5.88 14.03
CA HIS A 212 -28.20 -6.91 13.00
C HIS A 212 -27.82 -8.33 13.46
N GLY A 213 -27.63 -8.58 14.76
CA GLY A 213 -27.20 -9.89 15.29
C GLY A 213 -28.07 -11.12 14.89
N SER A 214 -29.32 -10.92 14.48
CA SER A 214 -30.21 -11.97 13.93
C SER A 214 -30.13 -12.16 12.41
N SER A 215 -29.58 -11.18 11.68
CA SER A 215 -29.51 -11.11 10.21
C SER A 215 -28.13 -10.60 9.76
N CYS A 216 -27.08 -11.09 10.43
CA CYS A 216 -25.72 -10.64 10.20
C CYS A 216 -25.18 -11.19 8.85
N SER A 217 -24.28 -10.44 8.23
CA SER A 217 -23.53 -10.81 7.02
C SER A 217 -22.06 -10.43 7.20
N THR A 218 -21.20 -10.81 6.26
CA THR A 218 -19.77 -10.45 6.25
C THR A 218 -19.57 -8.94 6.37
N GLU A 219 -20.32 -8.16 5.59
CA GLU A 219 -20.26 -6.70 5.56
C GLU A 219 -20.80 -6.10 6.87
N ARG A 220 -21.91 -6.63 7.40
CA ARG A 220 -22.49 -6.14 8.67
C ARG A 220 -21.59 -6.44 9.87
N PHE A 221 -20.91 -7.58 9.87
CA PHE A 221 -19.92 -7.97 10.88
C PHE A 221 -18.68 -7.06 10.84
N LEU A 222 -18.12 -6.83 9.65
CA LEU A 222 -16.98 -5.93 9.48
C LEU A 222 -17.33 -4.47 9.77
N ASN A 223 -18.49 -3.98 9.33
CA ASN A 223 -18.97 -2.64 9.67
C ASN A 223 -19.13 -2.43 11.18
N PHE A 224 -19.54 -3.47 11.94
CA PHE A 224 -19.56 -3.41 13.40
C PHE A 224 -18.15 -3.37 14.00
N ILE A 225 -17.21 -4.17 13.48
CA ILE A 225 -15.80 -4.14 13.91
C ILE A 225 -15.19 -2.74 13.65
N GLY A 226 -15.55 -2.10 12.54
CA GLY A 226 -15.11 -0.76 12.17
C GLY A 226 -15.93 0.39 12.78
N SER A 227 -16.90 0.10 13.65
CA SER A 227 -17.75 1.13 14.25
C SER A 227 -17.15 1.70 15.54
N THR A 228 -17.38 2.99 15.75
CA THR A 228 -16.92 3.74 16.94
C THR A 228 -17.83 3.50 18.15
N PRO A 229 -17.44 3.88 19.38
CA PRO A 229 -18.30 3.76 20.56
C PRO A 229 -19.65 4.47 20.40
N ALA A 230 -19.68 5.64 19.74
CA ALA A 230 -20.91 6.38 19.42
C ALA A 230 -21.87 5.61 18.49
N GLU A 231 -21.37 4.66 17.70
CA GLU A 231 -22.18 3.75 16.88
C GLU A 231 -22.50 2.41 17.59
N GLY A 232 -22.06 2.25 18.85
CA GLY A 232 -22.15 0.99 19.61
C GLY A 232 -21.09 -0.06 19.24
N GLY A 233 -20.02 0.34 18.55
CA GLY A 233 -18.85 -0.48 18.25
C GLY A 233 -17.71 -0.29 19.25
N HIS A 234 -16.50 -0.73 18.87
CA HIS A 234 -15.31 -0.70 19.73
C HIS A 234 -14.07 -0.05 19.10
N SER A 235 -14.10 0.27 17.80
CA SER A 235 -12.96 0.84 17.07
C SER A 235 -12.69 2.28 17.53
N PRO A 236 -11.43 2.71 17.72
CA PRO A 236 -11.13 4.10 18.05
C PRO A 236 -11.39 5.05 16.86
N VAL A 237 -11.48 4.54 15.63
CA VAL A 237 -11.75 5.34 14.42
C VAL A 237 -12.82 4.66 13.58
N LYS A 238 -13.56 5.41 12.75
CA LYS A 238 -14.49 4.78 11.81
C LYS A 238 -13.70 4.07 10.72
N ILE A 239 -13.85 2.74 10.60
CA ILE A 239 -13.24 1.96 9.51
C ILE A 239 -14.32 1.54 8.52
N HIS A 240 -14.21 2.03 7.29
CA HIS A 240 -15.02 1.59 6.16
C HIS A 240 -14.34 0.41 5.46
N TYR A 241 -14.95 -0.77 5.51
CA TYR A 241 -14.42 -1.98 4.90
C TYR A 241 -14.85 -2.10 3.43
N VAL A 242 -13.88 -2.24 2.53
CA VAL A 242 -14.11 -2.43 1.09
C VAL A 242 -13.71 -3.85 0.70
N LEU A 243 -14.69 -4.69 0.36
CA LEU A 243 -14.46 -6.08 -0.03
C LEU A 243 -14.21 -6.20 -1.53
N SER A 244 -12.99 -6.57 -1.91
CA SER A 244 -12.59 -6.70 -3.32
C SER A 244 -11.63 -7.88 -3.52
N LYS A 245 -11.52 -8.41 -4.74
CA LYS A 245 -10.48 -9.41 -5.10
C LYS A 245 -9.26 -8.78 -5.76
N THR A 246 -9.43 -7.56 -6.29
CA THR A 246 -8.49 -6.76 -7.11
C THR A 246 -8.23 -5.39 -6.47
N PRO A 247 -7.16 -4.68 -6.83
CA PRO A 247 -6.92 -3.31 -6.35
C PRO A 247 -8.09 -2.35 -6.57
N VAL A 248 -8.25 -1.38 -5.66
CA VAL A 248 -9.32 -0.39 -5.64
C VAL A 248 -8.72 1.00 -5.44
N LYS A 249 -9.26 2.02 -6.11
CA LYS A 249 -8.82 3.41 -5.93
C LYS A 249 -9.65 4.12 -4.85
N VAL A 250 -8.97 4.71 -3.87
CA VAL A 250 -9.52 5.43 -2.72
C VAL A 250 -8.72 6.71 -2.54
N GLY A 251 -9.38 7.88 -2.56
CA GLY A 251 -8.69 9.18 -2.45
C GLY A 251 -7.64 9.45 -3.54
N GLY A 252 -7.72 8.77 -4.69
CA GLY A 252 -6.69 8.81 -5.75
C GLY A 252 -5.54 7.81 -5.56
N LYS A 253 -5.32 7.28 -4.35
CA LYS A 253 -4.39 6.18 -4.07
C LYS A 253 -4.97 4.85 -4.53
N GLU A 254 -4.14 3.96 -5.07
CA GLU A 254 -4.54 2.58 -5.35
C GLU A 254 -4.16 1.69 -4.15
N LEU A 255 -5.14 0.92 -3.66
CA LEU A 255 -5.00 0.02 -2.52
C LEU A 255 -5.24 -1.42 -2.96
N THR A 256 -4.32 -2.32 -2.61
CA THR A 256 -4.44 -3.76 -2.86
C THR A 256 -5.23 -4.42 -1.72
N PRO A 257 -6.16 -5.36 -1.98
CA PRO A 257 -6.91 -5.99 -0.89
C PRO A 257 -6.02 -6.83 0.02
N PHE A 258 -6.11 -6.63 1.34
CA PHE A 258 -5.40 -7.44 2.32
C PHE A 258 -5.85 -8.91 2.25
N LYS A 259 -4.89 -9.83 2.08
CA LYS A 259 -5.09 -11.28 1.93
C LYS A 259 -4.35 -12.03 3.04
N SER A 260 -4.97 -13.07 3.60
CA SER A 260 -4.31 -13.99 4.54
C SER A 260 -4.87 -15.41 4.41
N THR A 261 -4.02 -16.41 4.64
CA THR A 261 -4.35 -17.84 4.62
C THR A 261 -4.39 -18.44 6.03
N LEU A 262 -4.62 -17.62 7.06
CA LEU A 262 -4.98 -18.10 8.39
C LEU A 262 -6.42 -18.63 8.33
N PHE A 263 -6.61 -19.88 8.77
CA PHE A 263 -7.84 -20.65 8.60
C PHE A 263 -8.29 -21.32 9.89
#